data_AF-A0A0F8XFU9-F1
#
_entry.id   AF-A0A0F8XFU9-F1
#
_cell.length_a   1.000
_cell.length_b   1.000
_cell.length_c   1.000
_cell.angle_alpha   90.00
_cell.angle_beta   90.00
_cell.angle_gamma   90.00
#
_symmetry.space_group_name_H-M   'P 1'
#
loop_
_entity.id
_entity.type
_entity.pdbx_description
1 polymer ?
#
loop_
_entity_poly.entity_id
_entity_poly.type
_entity_poly.pdbx_seq_one_letter_code
_entity_poly.pdbx_strand_id
1 'polypeptide(L)' 'IAVDTHVTRVANRLKLTSHKTNAGDKIEKDLISLTPQKHWSLLSHLLIFHGRGTCTARSPDCPGCPINDLCPSAFAV' A
#
# COMPACT_ATOMS: atom_id res chain seq x y z
N ILE A 1 7.38 10.47 2.94
CA ILE A 1 6.36 9.42 3.24
C ILE A 1 7.10 8.29 3.91
N ALA A 2 6.80 7.96 5.17
CA ALA A 2 7.48 6.83 5.81
C ALA A 2 7.06 5.52 5.12
N VAL A 3 8.04 4.77 4.59
CA VAL A 3 7.82 3.47 3.94
C VAL A 3 8.34 2.36 4.85
N ASP A 4 7.43 1.56 5.39
CA ASP A 4 7.74 0.35 6.14
C ASP A 4 7.33 -0.92 5.38
N THR A 5 7.40 -2.08 6.04
CA THR A 5 7.02 -3.36 5.43
C THR A 5 5.52 -3.49 5.13
N HIS A 6 4.65 -2.76 5.84
CA HIS A 6 3.22 -2.70 5.56
C HIS A 6 2.95 -1.83 4.33
N VAL A 7 3.48 -0.61 4.32
CA VAL A 7 3.37 0.34 3.20
C VAL A 7 3.89 -0.30 1.92
N THR A 8 5.08 -0.91 1.98
CA THR A 8 5.70 -1.59 0.84
C THR A 8 4.81 -2.69 0.28
N ARG A 9 4.25 -3.55 1.14
CA ARG A 9 3.38 -4.65 0.71
C ARG A 9 2.08 -4.13 0.10
N VAL A 10 1.44 -3.17 0.77
CA VAL A 10 0.15 -2.62 0.31
C VAL A 10 0.35 -1.86 -1.01
N ALA A 11 1.39 -1.03 -1.12
CA ALA A 11 1.71 -0.30 -2.34
C ALA A 11 1.95 -1.25 -3.54
N ASN A 12 2.65 -2.36 -3.31
CA ASN A 12 2.86 -3.38 -4.35
C ASN A 12 1.55 -4.09 -4.75
N ARG A 13 0.72 -4.51 -3.78
CA ARG A 13 -0.58 -5.15 -4.06
C ARG A 13 -1.56 -4.21 -4.78
N LEU A 14 -1.54 -2.93 -4.44
CA LEU A 14 -2.32 -1.90 -5.10
C LEU A 14 -1.71 -1.44 -6.42
N LYS A 15 -0.55 -1.97 -6.83
CA LYS A 15 0.22 -1.55 -8.02
C LYS A 15 0.52 -0.05 -8.05
N LEU A 16 0.67 0.58 -6.87
CA LEU A 16 1.13 1.97 -6.73
C LEU A 16 2.63 2.12 -7.03
N THR A 17 3.36 1.01 -7.02
CA THR A 17 4.78 0.94 -7.39
C THR A 17 5.04 -0.37 -8.12
N SER A 18 6.06 -0.38 -8.97
CA SER A 18 6.59 -1.59 -9.62
C SER A 18 7.93 -2.02 -9.02
N HIS A 19 8.36 -1.38 -7.93
CA HIS A 19 9.64 -1.65 -7.28
C HIS A 19 9.55 -2.79 -6.27
N LYS A 20 10.62 -3.60 -6.22
CA LYS A 20 10.76 -4.70 -5.26
C LYS A 20 10.74 -4.18 -3.82
N THR A 21 10.35 -5.05 -2.89
CA THR A 21 10.22 -4.78 -1.46
C THR A 21 11.47 -4.20 -0.79
N ASN A 22 12.66 -4.46 -1.34
CA ASN A 22 13.94 -3.94 -0.83
C ASN A 22 14.30 -2.53 -1.31
N ALA A 23 13.43 -1.89 -2.10
CA ALA A 23 13.68 -0.57 -2.68
C ALA A 23 12.80 0.52 -2.03
N GLY A 24 12.82 0.61 -0.69
CA GLY A 24 11.99 1.54 0.09
C GLY A 24 12.08 3.00 -0.40
N ASP A 25 13.29 3.50 -0.64
CA ASP A 25 13.50 4.88 -1.12
C ASP A 25 12.86 5.15 -2.49
N LYS A 26 12.81 4.14 -3.36
CA LYS A 26 12.18 4.27 -4.68
C LYS A 26 10.65 4.26 -4.55
N ILE A 27 10.13 3.38 -3.70
CA ILE A 27 8.69 3.32 -3.38
C ILE A 27 8.23 4.64 -2.76
N GLU A 28 9.04 5.24 -1.89
CA GLU A 28 8.73 6.55 -1.32
C GLU A 28 8.59 7.62 -2.41
N LYS A 29 9.52 7.66 -3.37
CA LYS A 29 9.48 8.61 -4.51
C LYS A 29 8.25 8.41 -5.39
N ASP A 30 7.85 7.16 -5.65
CA ASP A 30 6.63 6.86 -6.41
C ASP A 30 5.40 7.41 -5.67
N LEU A 31 5.27 7.12 -4.38
CA LEU A 31 4.14 7.57 -3.56
C LEU A 31 4.08 9.10 -3.44
N ILE A 32 5.25 9.75 -3.35
CA ILE A 32 5.38 11.22 -3.35
C ILE A 32 4.90 11.80 -4.69
N SER A 33 5.22 11.14 -5.80
CA SER A 33 4.83 11.60 -7.14
C SER A 33 3.33 11.39 -7.42
N LEU A 34 2.72 10.36 -6.83
CA LEU A 34 1.30 10.05 -6.98
C LEU A 34 0.38 10.90 -6.09
N THR A 35 0.91 11.48 -5.01
CA THR A 35 0.07 12.07 -3.95
C THR A 35 0.49 13.50 -3.62
N PRO A 36 -0.45 14.46 -3.52
CA PRO A 36 -0.12 15.82 -3.10
C PRO A 36 0.55 15.87 -1.71
N GLN A 37 1.51 16.78 -1.52
CA GLN A 37 2.32 16.91 -0.30
C GLN A 37 1.50 17.00 0.99
N LYS A 38 0.36 17.70 0.96
CA LYS A 38 -0.56 17.82 2.09
C LYS A 38 -1.10 16.48 2.62
N HIS A 39 -1.04 15.41 1.83
CA HIS A 39 -1.60 14.10 2.19
C HIS A 39 -0.54 13.05 2.52
N TRP A 40 0.75 13.36 2.45
CA TRP A 40 1.82 12.37 2.63
C TRP A 40 1.77 11.66 3.98
N SER A 41 1.66 12.40 5.09
CA SER A 41 1.60 11.81 6.42
C SER A 41 0.33 10.98 6.63
N LEU A 42 -0.80 11.46 6.10
CA LEU A 42 -2.07 10.75 6.18
C LEU A 42 -2.01 9.44 5.38
N LEU A 43 -1.46 9.48 4.16
CA LEU A 43 -1.31 8.31 3.31
C LEU A 43 -0.43 7.26 3.99
N SER A 44 0.72 7.64 4.55
CA SER A 44 1.58 6.73 5.31
C SER A 44 0.79 6.02 6.41
N HIS A 45 0.07 6.75 7.25
CA HIS A 45 -0.73 6.15 8.32
C HIS A 45 -1.83 5.24 7.80
N LEU A 46 -2.57 5.65 6.75
CA LEU A 46 -3.62 4.83 6.15
C LEU A 46 -3.07 3.50 5.61
N LEU A 47 -1.95 3.54 4.90
CA LEU A 47 -1.31 2.33 4.36
C LEU A 47 -0.80 1.41 5.48
N ILE A 48 -0.25 1.97 6.57
CA ILE A 48 0.20 1.19 7.73
C ILE A 48 -0.99 0.53 8.43
N PHE A 49 -2.03 1.29 8.77
CA PHE A 49 -3.23 0.76 9.45
C PHE A 49 -3.95 -0.28 8.60
N HIS A 50 -4.13 0.01 7.30
CA HIS A 50 -4.73 -0.92 6.37
C HIS A 50 -3.90 -2.20 6.23
N GLY A 51 -2.58 -2.08 6.10
CA GLY A 51 -1.67 -3.23 6.02
C GLY A 51 -1.59 -4.04 7.32
N ARG A 52 -1.92 -3.46 8.47
CA ARG A 52 -1.99 -4.16 9.76
C ARG A 52 -3.33 -4.85 10.01
N GLY A 53 -4.44 -4.15 9.76
CA GLY A 53 -5.78 -4.63 10.11
C GLY A 53 -6.50 -5.42 9.03
N THR A 54 -6.25 -5.12 7.75
CA THR A 54 -7.03 -5.67 6.63
C THR A 54 -6.13 -6.44 5.65
N CYS A 55 -5.10 -5.78 5.12
CA CYS A 55 -4.20 -6.32 4.11
C CYS A 55 -2.97 -7.01 4.75
N THR A 56 -3.24 -8.03 5.56
CA THR A 56 -2.20 -8.79 6.27
C THR A 56 -1.31 -9.57 5.29
N ALA A 57 -0.10 -9.95 5.73
CA ALA A 57 0.87 -10.59 4.85
C ALA A 57 0.43 -11.96 4.34
N ARG A 58 -0.18 -12.80 5.20
CA ARG A 58 -0.51 -14.20 4.89
C ARG A 58 -1.94 -14.40 4.40
N SER A 59 -2.92 -13.78 5.06
CA SER A 59 -4.35 -13.96 4.76
C SER A 59 -5.06 -12.60 4.82
N PRO A 60 -4.93 -11.77 3.78
CA PRO A 60 -5.61 -10.49 3.73
C PRO A 60 -7.13 -10.70 3.65
N ASP A 61 -7.89 -9.85 4.35
CA ASP A 61 -9.35 -9.85 4.29
C ASP A 61 -9.83 -9.05 3.07
N CYS A 62 -9.58 -9.59 1.87
CA CYS A 62 -10.03 -8.98 0.61
C CYS A 62 -11.57 -8.83 0.51
N PRO A 63 -12.39 -9.82 0.93
CA PRO A 63 -13.84 -9.67 0.92
C PRO A 63 -14.35 -8.53 1.81
N GLY A 64 -13.76 -8.34 3.00
CA GLY A 64 -14.09 -7.24 3.92
C GLY A 64 -13.34 -5.92 3.66
N CYS A 65 -12.46 -5.88 2.66
CA CYS A 65 -11.63 -4.71 2.38
C CYS A 65 -12.45 -3.58 1.73
N PRO A 66 -12.38 -2.33 2.26
CA PRO A 66 -13.18 -1.21 1.77
C PRO A 66 -12.77 -0.69 0.38
N ILE A 67 -11.65 -1.18 -0.15
CA ILE A 67 -11.10 -0.77 -1.45
C ILE A 67 -10.86 -1.98 -2.36
N ASN A 68 -11.59 -3.08 -2.15
CA ASN A 68 -11.40 -4.32 -2.90
C ASN A 68 -11.77 -4.20 -4.39
N ASP A 69 -12.73 -3.34 -4.69
CA ASP A 69 -13.18 -2.94 -6.03
C ASP A 69 -12.09 -2.19 -6.81
N LEU A 70 -11.26 -1.42 -6.11
CA LEU A 70 -10.14 -0.68 -6.69
C LEU A 70 -8.81 -1.46 -6.65
N CYS A 71 -8.75 -2.56 -5.90
CA CYS A 71 -7.52 -3.30 -5.64
C CYS A 71 -7.27 -4.36 -6.73
N PRO A 72 -6.19 -4.23 -7.53
CA PRO A 72 -5.87 -5.21 -8.59
C PRO A 72 -5.49 -6.60 -8.06
N SER A 73 -5.24 -6.75 -6.75
CA SER A 73 -4.85 -8.01 -6.10
C SER A 73 -5.93 -8.59 -5.19
N ALA A 74 -7.12 -7.99 -5.09
CA ALA A 74 -8.15 -8.45 -4.15
C ALA A 74 -8.68 -9.85 -4.46
N PHE A 75 -8.99 -10.11 -5.73
CA PHE A 75 -9.54 -11.39 -6.22
C PHE A 75 -8.78 -11.88 -7.45
N ALA A 76 -7.52 -11.44 -7.62
CA ALA A 76 -6.67 -11.94 -8.68
C ALA A 76 -6.48 -13.46 -8.46
N VAL A 77 -7.10 -14.24 -9.35
CA VAL A 77 -6.99 -15.70 -9.46
C VAL A 77 -5.57 -16.09 -9.84
#